data_AF-A0A919AA71-F1
#
_entry.id   AF-A0A919AA71-F1
#
_cell.length_a   1.000
_cell.length_b   1.000
_cell.length_c   1.000
_cell.angle_alpha   90.00
_cell.angle_beta   90.00
_cell.angle_gamma   90.00
#
_symmetry.space_group_name_H-M   'P 1'
#
loop_
_entity.id
_entity.type
_entity.pdbx_description
1 polymer ?
#
loop_
_entity_poly.entity_id
_entity_poly.type
_entity_poly.pdbx_seq_one_letter_code
_entity_poly.pdbx_strand_id
1 'polypeptide(L)'
;MTQPADEHALDPRAGVSELRPAGDAVLVPAAEIREEDLPADRNQAILQAAKQVGALLKKTGLPFALAGSVAVYAHGGTQNLQHDVDFCIRPQDADAVAGALAEAGLTVYTPPEDWLLKATCLGQQVDLIFELAHEPVSTELLDRAEELSVDSVLMPVLSPTDLLGGLLAAFSEHHCDFGAVLPIARTLREKIDWDALRRARGDEPMPAAFFYILERLEIVPPKEDHS
;
A
#
# COMPACT_ATOMS: atom_id res chain seq x y z
N MET A 1 -2.36 59.64 17.94
CA MET A 1 -1.74 58.44 17.35
C MET A 1 -1.44 57.55 18.55
N THR A 2 -2.27 56.59 18.91
CA THR A 2 -2.62 55.37 18.15
C THR A 2 -3.99 54.84 18.57
N GLN A 3 -4.70 54.21 17.63
CA GLN A 3 -5.91 53.37 17.76
C GLN A 3 -5.68 52.16 16.82
N PRO A 4 -6.44 51.07 16.89
CA PRO A 4 -6.83 50.23 18.03
C PRO A 4 -6.48 48.74 17.79
N ALA A 5 -6.69 47.91 18.82
CA ALA A 5 -6.88 46.47 18.67
C ALA A 5 -8.38 46.17 18.58
N ASP A 6 -8.76 45.29 17.65
CA ASP A 6 -10.14 44.92 17.34
C ASP A 6 -10.46 43.59 18.02
N GLU A 7 -11.53 43.59 18.82
CA GLU A 7 -12.02 42.47 19.61
C GLU A 7 -13.44 42.17 19.13
N HIS A 8 -13.61 41.12 18.32
CA HIS A 8 -14.92 40.68 17.84
C HIS A 8 -15.31 39.36 18.49
N ALA A 9 -16.38 39.42 19.29
CA ALA A 9 -17.07 38.29 19.88
C ALA A 9 -18.49 38.15 19.29
N LEU A 10 -18.85 36.89 18.94
CA LEU A 10 -20.18 36.22 18.99
C LEU A 10 -21.28 36.80 18.05
N ASP A 11 -22.17 36.07 17.35
CA ASP A 11 -22.78 34.72 17.35
C ASP A 11 -23.63 34.61 16.03
N PRO A 12 -24.71 33.82 15.85
CA PRO A 12 -24.95 32.37 15.81
C PRO A 12 -25.39 31.84 14.41
N ARG A 13 -25.57 30.52 14.36
CA ARG A 13 -26.12 29.69 13.26
C ARG A 13 -27.54 30.09 12.80
N ALA A 14 -27.74 30.16 11.48
CA ALA A 14 -28.96 29.77 10.73
C ALA A 14 -28.61 29.83 9.22
N GLY A 15 -28.66 28.75 8.46
CA GLY A 15 -29.88 28.34 7.78
C GLY A 15 -29.53 27.70 6.43
N VAL A 16 -30.31 26.71 6.05
CA VAL A 16 -30.22 25.85 4.87
C VAL A 16 -30.35 26.67 3.57
N SER A 17 -29.57 26.33 2.53
CA SER A 17 -29.77 26.79 1.15
C SER A 17 -29.31 25.68 0.21
N GLU A 18 -30.21 24.78 -0.20
CA GLU A 18 -31.06 24.84 -1.40
C GLU A 18 -30.32 24.60 -2.73
N LEU A 19 -30.90 23.67 -3.50
CA LEU A 19 -30.43 23.15 -4.77
C LEU A 19 -30.60 24.15 -5.93
N ARG A 20 -29.53 24.30 -6.74
CA ARG A 20 -29.38 24.45 -8.22
C ARG A 20 -30.36 25.34 -9.04
N PRO A 21 -29.85 25.97 -10.12
CA PRO A 21 -29.97 25.31 -11.44
C PRO A 21 -28.68 25.29 -12.27
N ALA A 22 -28.67 24.38 -13.24
CA ALA A 22 -27.62 24.15 -14.23
C ALA A 22 -27.45 25.33 -15.19
N GLY A 23 -26.19 25.68 -15.50
CA GLY A 23 -25.81 26.64 -16.53
C GLY A 23 -24.71 26.07 -17.41
N ASP A 24 -25.06 25.83 -18.67
CA ASP A 24 -24.25 25.61 -19.88
C ASP A 24 -22.89 24.90 -19.75
N ALA A 25 -22.94 23.58 -19.92
CA ALA A 25 -21.79 22.85 -20.44
C ALA A 25 -21.58 23.24 -21.91
N VAL A 26 -20.51 24.00 -22.17
CA VAL A 26 -20.00 24.23 -23.52
C VAL A 26 -19.64 22.87 -24.12
N LEU A 27 -20.43 22.42 -25.10
CA LEU A 27 -20.14 21.25 -25.92
C LEU A 27 -18.89 21.54 -26.76
N VAL A 28 -17.75 21.04 -26.30
CA VAL A 28 -16.54 20.93 -27.12
C VAL A 28 -16.84 19.90 -28.23
N PRO A 29 -16.53 20.18 -29.51
CA PRO A 29 -16.76 19.22 -30.58
C PRO A 29 -16.01 17.92 -30.27
N ALA A 30 -16.65 16.78 -30.53
CA ALA A 30 -16.03 15.46 -30.47
C ALA A 30 -14.94 15.34 -31.54
N ALA A 31 -13.77 15.91 -31.26
CA ALA A 31 -12.53 15.50 -31.89
C ALA A 31 -12.29 14.05 -31.46
N GLU A 32 -12.01 13.18 -32.43
CA GLU A 32 -11.67 11.77 -32.25
C GLU A 32 -10.60 11.64 -31.16
N ILE A 33 -11.00 11.25 -29.95
CA ILE A 33 -10.07 10.87 -28.89
C ILE A 33 -9.36 9.62 -29.41
N ARG A 34 -8.10 9.75 -29.78
CA ARG A 34 -7.26 8.59 -30.11
C ARG A 34 -7.12 7.78 -28.83
N GLU A 35 -6.99 6.46 -28.95
CA GLU A 35 -6.76 5.58 -27.78
C GLU A 35 -5.52 6.01 -26.96
N GLU A 36 -4.60 6.75 -27.61
CA GLU A 36 -3.39 7.39 -27.05
C GLU A 36 -3.67 8.66 -26.20
N ASP A 37 -4.86 9.26 -26.29
CA ASP A 37 -5.24 10.52 -25.62
C ASP A 37 -6.10 10.31 -24.36
N LEU A 38 -6.47 9.07 -24.04
CA LEU A 38 -7.11 8.73 -22.76
C LEU A 38 -6.03 8.74 -21.66
N PRO A 39 -6.26 9.37 -20.49
CA PRO A 39 -5.33 9.26 -19.38
C PRO A 39 -5.12 7.78 -19.09
N ALA A 40 -3.86 7.32 -19.13
CA ALA A 40 -3.52 5.93 -18.81
C ALA A 40 -4.20 5.56 -17.49
N ASP A 41 -4.94 4.46 -17.47
CA ASP A 41 -5.49 3.93 -16.22
C ASP A 41 -4.31 3.77 -15.24
N ARG A 42 -4.31 4.58 -14.19
CA ARG A 42 -3.18 4.63 -13.24
C ARG A 42 -2.91 3.26 -12.65
N ASN A 43 -3.96 2.45 -12.44
CA ASN A 43 -3.81 1.07 -11.98
C ASN A 43 -3.02 0.24 -12.99
N GLN A 44 -3.37 0.36 -14.27
CA GLN A 44 -2.65 -0.32 -15.34
C GLN A 44 -1.19 0.12 -15.41
N ALA A 45 -0.90 1.42 -15.25
CA ALA A 45 0.47 1.93 -15.23
C ALA A 45 1.30 1.34 -14.07
N ILE A 46 0.73 1.27 -12.87
CA ILE A 46 1.34 0.65 -11.68
C ILE A 46 1.58 -0.84 -11.93
N LEU A 47 0.59 -1.56 -12.47
CA LEU A 47 0.71 -2.99 -12.78
C LEU A 47 1.78 -3.26 -13.87
N GLN A 48 1.88 -2.41 -14.89
CA GLN A 48 2.95 -2.52 -15.89
C GLN A 48 4.33 -2.27 -15.27
N ALA A 49 4.46 -1.30 -14.37
CA ALA A 49 5.71 -1.05 -13.64
C ALA A 49 6.09 -2.24 -12.76
N ALA A 50 5.13 -2.79 -11.99
CA ALA A 50 5.33 -3.99 -11.17
C ALA A 50 5.76 -5.20 -12.00
N LYS A 51 5.11 -5.40 -13.15
CA LYS A 51 5.47 -6.45 -14.11
C LYS A 51 6.89 -6.28 -14.63
N GLN A 52 7.27 -5.08 -15.07
CA GLN A 52 8.60 -4.82 -15.63
C GLN A 52 9.69 -5.01 -14.57
N VAL A 53 9.52 -4.45 -13.38
CA VAL A 53 10.50 -4.63 -12.29
C VAL A 53 10.53 -6.07 -11.80
N GLY A 54 9.38 -6.70 -11.57
CA GLY A 54 9.32 -8.11 -11.17
C GLY A 54 10.05 -9.02 -12.17
N ALA A 55 9.89 -8.79 -13.47
CA ALA A 55 10.62 -9.53 -14.50
C ALA A 55 12.13 -9.29 -14.48
N LEU A 56 12.59 -8.09 -14.11
CA LEU A 56 14.01 -7.79 -13.91
C LEU A 56 14.56 -8.46 -12.66
N LEU A 57 13.84 -8.37 -11.53
CA LEU A 57 14.21 -9.02 -10.27
C LEU A 57 14.36 -10.53 -10.45
N LYS A 58 13.45 -11.19 -11.17
CA LYS A 58 13.55 -12.62 -11.50
C LYS A 58 14.84 -12.99 -12.23
N LYS A 59 15.38 -12.12 -13.08
CA LYS A 59 16.63 -12.38 -13.83
C LYS A 59 17.86 -12.35 -12.93
N THR A 60 17.78 -11.69 -11.77
CA THR A 60 18.90 -11.64 -10.81
C THR A 60 19.10 -12.99 -10.10
N GLY A 61 18.03 -13.79 -9.97
CA GLY A 61 18.03 -15.01 -9.17
C GLY A 61 18.05 -14.78 -7.66
N LEU A 62 17.95 -13.53 -7.20
CA LEU A 62 17.91 -13.17 -5.79
C LEU A 62 16.46 -13.28 -5.27
N PRO A 63 16.26 -13.69 -3.99
CA PRO A 63 14.93 -13.71 -3.38
C PRO A 63 14.30 -12.32 -3.29
N PHE A 64 13.04 -12.21 -3.65
CA PHE A 64 12.23 -11.01 -3.49
C PHE A 64 10.76 -11.39 -3.35
N ALA A 65 9.91 -10.46 -2.91
CA ALA A 65 8.46 -10.63 -2.96
C ALA A 65 7.76 -9.29 -3.18
N LEU A 66 6.69 -9.29 -3.97
CA LEU A 66 5.81 -8.12 -4.12
C LEU A 66 5.06 -7.88 -2.81
N ALA A 67 4.95 -6.61 -2.40
CA ALA A 67 4.31 -6.17 -1.18
C ALA A 67 3.27 -5.06 -1.47
N GLY A 68 2.78 -4.42 -0.40
CA GLY A 68 1.93 -3.24 -0.47
C GLY A 68 0.62 -3.44 -1.24
N SER A 69 0.14 -2.36 -1.86
CA SER A 69 -1.18 -2.34 -2.50
C SER A 69 -1.29 -3.27 -3.70
N VAL A 70 -0.19 -3.45 -4.45
CA VAL A 70 -0.15 -4.34 -5.62
C VAL A 70 -0.22 -5.82 -5.18
N ALA A 71 0.41 -6.17 -4.06
CA ALA A 71 0.27 -7.50 -3.48
C ALA A 71 -1.17 -7.79 -3.01
N VAL A 72 -1.81 -6.82 -2.34
CA VAL A 72 -3.23 -6.91 -1.95
C VAL A 72 -4.11 -7.13 -3.19
N TYR A 73 -3.86 -6.38 -4.27
CA TYR A 73 -4.56 -6.56 -5.54
C TYR A 73 -4.35 -7.96 -6.14
N ALA A 74 -3.12 -8.46 -6.17
CA ALA A 74 -2.80 -9.81 -6.66
C ALA A 74 -3.53 -10.92 -5.89
N HIS A 75 -3.82 -10.69 -4.60
CA HIS A 75 -4.63 -11.58 -3.78
C HIS A 75 -6.15 -11.47 -4.01
N GLY A 76 -6.60 -10.70 -5.01
CA GLY A 76 -8.01 -10.47 -5.30
C GLY A 76 -8.60 -9.24 -4.62
N GLY A 77 -7.74 -8.35 -4.10
CA GLY A 77 -8.14 -7.04 -3.59
C GLY A 77 -8.76 -6.18 -4.68
N THR A 78 -9.90 -5.56 -4.40
CA THR A 78 -10.60 -4.68 -5.36
C THR A 78 -10.28 -3.19 -5.15
N GLN A 79 -9.24 -2.88 -4.38
CA GLN A 79 -8.88 -1.49 -4.08
C GLN A 79 -8.20 -0.83 -5.28
N ASN A 80 -8.46 0.46 -5.45
CA ASN A 80 -7.80 1.29 -6.45
C ASN A 80 -6.31 1.39 -6.10
N LEU A 81 -5.41 1.09 -7.02
CA LEU A 81 -3.96 1.18 -6.80
C LEU A 81 -3.59 2.67 -6.81
N GLN A 82 -3.52 3.28 -5.63
CA GLN A 82 -3.17 4.70 -5.49
C GLN A 82 -1.70 4.92 -5.07
N HIS A 83 -0.98 3.84 -4.81
CA HIS A 83 0.34 3.84 -4.21
C HIS A 83 1.41 3.37 -5.20
N ASP A 84 2.66 3.47 -4.74
CA ASP A 84 3.84 3.03 -5.46
C ASP A 84 3.89 1.48 -5.52
N VAL A 85 4.84 0.94 -6.31
CA VAL A 85 5.06 -0.51 -6.36
C VAL A 85 6.05 -0.90 -5.28
N ASP A 86 5.65 -1.77 -4.36
CA ASP A 86 6.52 -2.21 -3.27
C ASP A 86 7.09 -3.61 -3.51
N PHE A 87 8.40 -3.78 -3.40
CA PHE A 87 9.08 -5.08 -3.36
C PHE A 87 9.90 -5.22 -2.08
N CYS A 88 9.77 -6.36 -1.43
CA CYS A 88 10.65 -6.76 -0.35
C CYS A 88 11.86 -7.51 -0.90
N ILE A 89 13.06 -7.12 -0.47
CA ILE A 89 14.34 -7.75 -0.79
C ILE A 89 15.17 -7.88 0.50
N ARG A 90 16.13 -8.79 0.54
CA ARG A 90 16.99 -8.90 1.73
C ARG A 90 17.98 -7.72 1.81
N PRO A 91 18.33 -7.21 3.00
CA PRO A 91 19.32 -6.14 3.14
C PRO A 91 20.65 -6.42 2.44
N GLN A 92 21.16 -7.65 2.57
CA GLN A 92 22.42 -8.07 1.94
C GLN A 92 22.39 -8.10 0.40
N ASP A 93 21.19 -8.11 -0.20
CA ASP A 93 21.01 -8.16 -1.65
C ASP A 93 20.74 -6.77 -2.25
N ALA A 94 20.55 -5.72 -1.43
CA ALA A 94 20.12 -4.40 -1.87
C ALA A 94 21.02 -3.81 -2.95
N ASP A 95 22.35 -3.85 -2.75
CA ASP A 95 23.32 -3.33 -3.71
C ASP A 95 23.31 -4.11 -5.04
N ALA A 96 23.17 -5.44 -4.96
CA ALA A 96 23.14 -6.29 -6.15
C ALA A 96 21.85 -6.08 -6.96
N VAL A 97 20.71 -5.95 -6.28
CA VAL A 97 19.42 -5.61 -6.90
C VAL A 97 19.49 -4.23 -7.55
N ALA A 98 20.02 -3.22 -6.85
CA ALA A 98 20.18 -1.87 -7.38
C ALA A 98 21.04 -1.85 -8.65
N GLY A 99 22.17 -2.56 -8.63
CA GLY A 99 23.05 -2.70 -9.79
C GLY A 99 22.32 -3.32 -10.99
N ALA A 100 21.60 -4.42 -10.78
CA ALA A 100 20.86 -5.09 -11.86
C ALA A 100 19.76 -4.23 -12.47
N LEU A 101 19.03 -3.46 -11.65
CA LEU A 101 18.01 -2.52 -12.14
C LEU A 101 18.64 -1.34 -12.90
N ALA A 102 19.77 -0.82 -12.42
CA ALA A 102 20.52 0.23 -13.11
C ALA A 102 21.10 -0.24 -14.46
N GLU A 103 21.63 -1.46 -14.54
CA GLU A 103 22.09 -2.09 -15.79
C GLU A 103 20.94 -2.29 -16.78
N ALA A 104 19.73 -2.52 -16.29
CA ALA A 104 18.52 -2.59 -17.09
C ALA A 104 17.97 -1.20 -17.50
N GLY A 105 18.64 -0.11 -17.12
CA GLY A 105 18.31 1.25 -17.50
C GLY A 105 17.32 1.96 -16.57
N LEU A 106 17.02 1.42 -15.39
CA LEU A 106 16.20 2.09 -14.39
C LEU A 106 17.05 3.05 -13.56
N THR A 107 16.49 4.20 -13.22
CA THR A 107 17.10 5.11 -12.24
C THR A 107 16.83 4.56 -10.84
N VAL A 108 17.87 4.14 -10.14
CA VAL A 108 17.82 3.71 -8.72
C VAL A 108 18.56 4.73 -7.87
N TYR A 109 17.99 5.08 -6.72
CA TYR A 109 18.59 6.03 -5.78
C TYR A 109 18.26 5.66 -4.33
N THR A 110 19.15 6.03 -3.42
CA THR A 110 18.93 5.95 -1.97
C THR A 110 18.28 7.25 -1.51
N PRO A 111 17.05 7.21 -0.98
CA PRO A 111 16.43 8.40 -0.42
C PRO A 111 16.92 8.61 1.04
N PRO A 112 16.44 9.63 1.78
CA PRO A 112 16.81 9.82 3.19
C PRO A 112 16.36 8.69 4.12
N GLU A 113 15.41 7.88 3.70
CA GLU A 113 14.95 6.70 4.42
C GLU A 113 15.99 5.56 4.38
N ASP A 114 16.48 5.15 5.55
CA ASP A 114 17.51 4.11 5.68
C ASP A 114 16.99 2.66 5.52
N TRP A 115 15.71 2.47 5.14
CA TRP A 115 15.02 1.17 5.11
C TRP A 115 14.63 0.67 3.70
N LEU A 116 14.85 1.49 2.67
CA LEU A 116 14.59 1.12 1.27
C LEU A 116 15.52 1.78 0.26
N LEU A 117 15.48 1.29 -0.98
CA LEU A 117 15.93 2.03 -2.17
C LEU A 117 14.73 2.38 -3.03
N LYS A 118 14.83 3.46 -3.81
CA LYS A 118 13.78 3.85 -4.76
C LYS A 118 14.25 3.69 -6.19
N ALA A 119 13.34 3.21 -7.03
CA ALA A 119 13.55 3.13 -8.47
C ALA A 119 12.38 3.76 -9.23
N THR A 120 12.65 4.28 -10.43
CA THR A 120 11.59 4.80 -11.31
C THR A 120 11.43 3.88 -12.52
N CYS A 121 10.20 3.41 -12.76
CA CYS A 121 9.85 2.55 -13.89
C CYS A 121 8.54 3.02 -14.53
N LEU A 122 8.56 3.31 -15.84
CA LEU A 122 7.37 3.78 -16.59
C LEU A 122 6.65 4.98 -15.93
N GLY A 123 7.41 5.88 -15.31
CA GLY A 123 6.87 7.04 -14.59
C GLY A 123 6.22 6.73 -13.24
N GLN A 124 6.27 5.47 -12.78
CA GLN A 124 5.86 5.05 -11.44
C GLN A 124 7.08 4.90 -10.53
N GLN A 125 6.89 5.17 -9.24
CA GLN A 125 7.89 4.89 -8.21
C GLN A 125 7.80 3.43 -7.79
N VAL A 126 8.96 2.88 -7.43
CA VAL A 126 9.13 1.51 -6.99
C VAL A 126 10.00 1.51 -5.74
N ASP A 127 9.45 1.02 -4.64
CA ASP A 127 10.14 0.91 -3.36
C ASP A 127 10.73 -0.49 -3.22
N LEU A 128 12.04 -0.55 -3.01
CA LEU A 128 12.82 -1.77 -2.76
C LEU A 128 13.11 -1.83 -1.26
N ILE A 129 12.15 -2.37 -0.53
CA ILE A 129 12.11 -2.41 0.93
C ILE A 129 13.00 -3.55 1.42
N PHE A 130 13.97 -3.23 2.28
CA PHE A 130 14.79 -4.23 2.94
C PHE A 130 14.62 -4.26 4.46
N GLU A 131 13.88 -3.32 5.02
CA GLU A 131 13.42 -3.33 6.41
C GLU A 131 11.91 -2.98 6.46
N LEU A 132 11.11 -3.88 7.04
CA LEU A 132 9.67 -3.73 7.23
C LEU A 132 9.38 -3.53 8.71
N ALA A 133 8.78 -2.38 9.07
CA ALA A 133 8.39 -2.07 10.44
C ALA A 133 9.51 -2.32 11.47
N HIS A 134 10.71 -1.82 11.16
CA HIS A 134 11.92 -1.96 11.98
C HIS A 134 12.52 -3.37 12.07
N GLU A 135 12.03 -4.31 11.25
CA GLU A 135 12.57 -5.65 11.14
C GLU A 135 13.17 -5.87 9.74
N PRO A 136 14.42 -6.35 9.64
CA PRO A 136 15.01 -6.64 8.33
C PRO A 136 14.21 -7.73 7.60
N VAL A 137 14.00 -7.54 6.30
CA VAL A 137 13.34 -8.52 5.43
C VAL A 137 14.15 -9.81 5.45
N SER A 138 13.58 -10.84 6.07
CA SER A 138 14.24 -12.12 6.29
C SER A 138 14.03 -13.09 5.13
N THR A 139 14.87 -14.13 5.06
CA THR A 139 14.67 -15.19 4.05
C THR A 139 13.38 -15.95 4.34
N GLU A 140 13.06 -16.17 5.62
CA GLU A 140 11.84 -16.86 6.06
C GLU A 140 10.57 -16.11 5.66
N LEU A 141 10.60 -14.78 5.64
CA LEU A 141 9.49 -13.96 5.15
C LEU A 141 9.29 -14.16 3.64
N LEU A 142 10.38 -14.10 2.88
CA LEU A 142 10.33 -14.26 1.42
C LEU A 142 9.97 -15.69 1.01
N ASP A 143 10.40 -16.71 1.76
CA ASP A 143 10.08 -18.12 1.51
C ASP A 143 8.59 -18.45 1.72
N ARG A 144 7.86 -17.63 2.49
CA ARG A 144 6.40 -17.75 2.66
C ARG A 144 5.60 -17.07 1.55
N ALA A 145 6.25 -16.35 0.63
CA ALA A 145 5.57 -15.69 -0.47
C ALA A 145 4.89 -16.72 -1.39
N GLU A 146 3.74 -16.32 -1.94
CA GLU A 146 2.95 -17.14 -2.86
C GLU A 146 3.25 -16.72 -4.31
N GLU A 147 3.47 -17.69 -5.20
CA GLU A 147 3.62 -17.41 -6.64
C GLU A 147 2.26 -17.05 -7.25
N LEU A 148 2.05 -15.77 -7.56
CA LEU A 148 0.80 -15.26 -8.14
C LEU A 148 1.04 -14.53 -9.46
N SER A 149 0.00 -14.50 -10.31
CA SER A 149 0.04 -13.77 -11.58
C SER A 149 -0.29 -12.30 -11.35
N VAL A 150 0.65 -11.42 -11.68
CA VAL A 150 0.49 -9.96 -11.66
C VAL A 150 0.66 -9.44 -13.08
N ASP A 151 -0.42 -8.96 -13.69
CA ASP A 151 -0.49 -8.57 -15.10
C ASP A 151 0.16 -9.60 -16.07
N SER A 152 -0.21 -10.88 -15.88
CA SER A 152 0.28 -12.04 -16.64
C SER A 152 1.74 -12.44 -16.40
N VAL A 153 2.41 -11.90 -15.37
CA VAL A 153 3.72 -12.37 -14.92
C VAL A 153 3.58 -13.05 -13.57
N LEU A 154 3.96 -14.32 -13.50
CA LEU A 154 4.07 -15.07 -12.25
C LEU A 154 5.27 -14.56 -11.46
N MET A 155 5.07 -14.15 -10.21
CA MET A 155 6.14 -13.72 -9.30
C MET A 155 5.77 -13.99 -7.84
N PRO A 156 6.74 -14.00 -6.92
CA PRO A 156 6.46 -14.14 -5.50
C PRO A 156 5.73 -12.90 -4.98
N VAL A 157 4.65 -13.11 -4.24
CA VAL A 157 3.84 -12.08 -3.58
C VAL A 157 3.72 -12.41 -2.11
N LEU A 158 3.97 -11.46 -1.20
CA LEU A 158 3.84 -11.71 0.23
C LEU A 158 2.46 -12.28 0.59
N SER A 159 2.43 -13.21 1.55
CA SER A 159 1.19 -13.83 2.01
C SER A 159 0.25 -12.76 2.62
N PRO A 160 -1.07 -12.93 2.56
CA PRO A 160 -2.02 -11.99 3.18
C PRO A 160 -1.77 -11.80 4.69
N THR A 161 -1.36 -12.87 5.37
CA THR A 161 -0.96 -12.85 6.77
C THR A 161 0.24 -11.92 6.99
N ASP A 162 1.30 -12.06 6.19
CA ASP A 162 2.50 -11.24 6.32
C ASP A 162 2.26 -9.78 5.91
N LEU A 163 1.45 -9.54 4.87
CA LEU A 163 1.01 -8.20 4.47
C LEU A 163 0.29 -7.48 5.60
N LEU A 164 -0.70 -8.13 6.21
CA LEU A 164 -1.42 -7.54 7.34
C LEU A 164 -0.52 -7.42 8.57
N GLY A 165 0.35 -8.40 8.82
CA GLY A 165 1.33 -8.36 9.90
C GLY A 165 2.25 -7.15 9.82
N GLY A 166 2.76 -6.81 8.63
CA GLY A 166 3.57 -5.61 8.40
C GLY A 166 2.80 -4.32 8.62
N LEU A 167 1.54 -4.25 8.18
CA LEU A 167 0.67 -3.08 8.42
C LEU A 167 0.41 -2.87 9.92
N LEU A 168 0.17 -3.95 10.68
CA LEU A 168 -0.03 -3.89 12.13
C LEU A 168 1.24 -3.47 12.85
N ALA A 169 2.40 -3.97 12.41
CA ALA A 169 3.70 -3.65 12.97
C ALA A 169 4.07 -2.15 12.82
N ALA A 170 3.57 -1.52 11.76
CA ALA A 170 3.80 -0.10 11.50
C ALA A 170 2.92 0.85 12.35
N PHE A 171 2.01 0.32 13.16
CA PHE A 171 1.20 1.16 14.04
C PHE A 171 1.99 1.68 15.24
N SER A 172 1.79 2.96 15.54
CA SER A 172 2.35 3.65 16.69
C SER A 172 1.38 4.71 17.23
N GLU A 173 1.70 5.31 18.37
CA GLU A 173 0.93 6.43 18.95
C GLU A 173 0.81 7.63 18.00
N HIS A 174 1.77 7.79 17.09
CA HIS A 174 1.82 8.90 16.14
C HIS A 174 1.30 8.53 14.75
N HIS A 175 1.22 7.24 14.43
CA HIS A 175 0.85 6.75 13.12
C HIS A 175 -0.01 5.49 13.24
N CYS A 176 -1.32 5.66 13.19
CA CYS A 176 -2.29 4.57 13.32
C CYS A 176 -3.54 4.89 12.51
N ASP A 177 -3.58 4.44 11.26
CA ASP A 177 -4.77 4.56 10.39
C ASP A 177 -5.45 3.20 10.21
N PHE A 178 -6.39 2.89 11.10
CA PHE A 178 -7.23 1.71 10.97
C PHE A 178 -8.14 1.77 9.73
N GLY A 179 -8.51 2.98 9.27
CA GLY A 179 -9.36 3.17 8.10
C GLY A 179 -8.71 2.66 6.81
N ALA A 180 -7.39 2.79 6.70
CA ALA A 180 -6.62 2.24 5.58
C ALA A 180 -6.49 0.70 5.63
N VAL A 181 -6.37 0.12 6.82
CA VAL A 181 -6.09 -1.32 6.99
C VAL A 181 -7.37 -2.18 7.05
N LEU A 182 -8.48 -1.63 7.55
CA LEU A 182 -9.77 -2.36 7.67
C LEU A 182 -10.29 -2.94 6.34
N PRO A 183 -10.28 -2.21 5.20
CA PRO A 183 -10.73 -2.77 3.93
C PRO A 183 -9.87 -3.95 3.46
N ILE A 184 -8.55 -3.91 3.71
CA ILE A 184 -7.61 -4.99 3.37
C ILE A 184 -7.94 -6.23 4.20
N ALA A 185 -8.03 -6.06 5.53
CA ALA A 185 -8.41 -7.11 6.47
C ALA A 185 -9.75 -7.79 6.10
N ARG A 186 -10.75 -6.99 5.71
CA ARG A 186 -12.06 -7.50 5.27
C ARG A 186 -11.97 -8.26 3.95
N THR A 187 -11.23 -7.74 2.98
CA THR A 187 -11.13 -8.33 1.64
C THR A 187 -10.37 -9.64 1.66
N LEU A 188 -9.32 -9.73 2.47
CA LEU A 188 -8.45 -10.90 2.55
C LEU A 188 -8.79 -11.82 3.72
N ARG A 189 -9.94 -11.63 4.38
CA ARG A 189 -10.35 -12.30 5.62
C ARG A 189 -10.11 -13.80 5.64
N GLU A 190 -10.53 -14.49 4.59
CA GLU A 190 -10.48 -15.95 4.49
C GLU A 190 -9.07 -16.49 4.19
N LYS A 191 -8.12 -15.61 3.83
CA LYS A 191 -6.74 -15.97 3.48
C LYS A 191 -5.74 -15.65 4.59
N ILE A 192 -6.16 -14.90 5.61
CA ILE A 192 -5.30 -14.47 6.71
C ILE A 192 -5.32 -15.52 7.82
N ASP A 193 -4.14 -15.92 8.29
CA ASP A 193 -3.98 -16.68 9.53
C ASP A 193 -4.10 -15.72 10.73
N TRP A 194 -5.35 -15.55 11.18
CA TRP A 194 -5.68 -14.67 12.30
C TRP A 194 -5.07 -15.11 13.62
N ASP A 195 -4.91 -16.41 13.83
CA ASP A 195 -4.34 -16.93 15.08
C ASP A 195 -2.83 -16.69 15.14
N ALA A 196 -2.13 -16.80 14.00
CA ALA A 196 -0.73 -16.42 13.91
C ALA A 196 -0.53 -14.93 14.21
N LEU A 197 -1.35 -14.04 13.62
CA LEU A 197 -1.25 -12.60 13.88
C LEU A 197 -1.56 -12.24 15.34
N ARG A 198 -2.56 -12.88 15.94
CA ARG A 198 -2.86 -12.71 17.37
C ARG A 198 -1.72 -13.17 18.27
N ARG A 199 -1.11 -14.32 17.97
CA ARG A 199 0.06 -14.80 18.73
C ARG A 199 1.26 -13.87 18.60
N ALA A 200 1.47 -13.30 17.42
CA ALA A 200 2.62 -12.46 17.14
C ALA A 200 2.48 -11.05 17.76
N ARG A 201 1.29 -10.44 17.62
CA ARG A 201 1.10 -9.00 17.92
C ARG A 201 -0.12 -8.69 18.78
N GLY A 202 -0.92 -9.67 19.17
CA GLY A 202 -2.22 -9.45 19.83
C GLY A 202 -2.15 -8.79 21.21
N ASP A 203 -0.98 -8.78 21.85
CA ASP A 203 -0.75 -8.15 23.15
C ASP A 203 -0.19 -6.71 23.02
N GLU A 204 0.17 -6.28 21.81
CA GLU A 204 0.63 -4.91 21.54
C GLU A 204 -0.57 -3.93 21.54
N PRO A 205 -0.45 -2.71 22.10
CA PRO A 205 -1.61 -1.83 22.29
C PRO A 205 -2.41 -1.50 21.02
N MET A 206 -1.72 -1.17 19.92
CA MET A 206 -2.39 -0.77 18.67
C MET A 206 -2.97 -1.97 17.91
N PRO A 207 -2.23 -3.08 17.68
CA PRO A 207 -2.81 -4.30 17.13
C PRO A 207 -3.95 -4.88 17.98
N ALA A 208 -3.85 -4.87 19.32
CA ALA A 208 -4.92 -5.31 20.21
C ALA A 208 -6.22 -4.51 19.98
N ALA A 209 -6.11 -3.18 19.88
CA ALA A 209 -7.24 -2.31 19.55
C ALA A 209 -7.81 -2.60 18.15
N PHE A 210 -6.95 -2.88 17.17
CA PHE A 210 -7.39 -3.26 15.83
C PHE A 210 -8.16 -4.58 15.82
N PHE A 211 -7.65 -5.63 16.49
CA PHE A 211 -8.36 -6.91 16.62
C PHE A 211 -9.71 -6.75 17.30
N TYR A 212 -9.79 -5.95 18.37
CA TYR A 212 -11.06 -5.63 19.01
C TYR A 212 -12.06 -5.02 18.01
N ILE A 213 -11.63 -4.07 17.17
CA ILE A 213 -12.49 -3.50 16.13
C ILE A 213 -12.93 -4.57 15.11
N LEU A 214 -12.02 -5.43 14.66
CA LEU A 214 -12.35 -6.51 13.72
C LEU A 214 -13.43 -7.45 14.29
N GLU A 215 -13.34 -7.78 15.58
CA GLU A 215 -14.32 -8.60 16.29
C GLU A 215 -15.67 -7.88 16.39
N ARG A 216 -15.67 -6.59 16.76
CA ARG A 216 -16.90 -5.77 16.84
C ARG A 216 -17.59 -5.58 15.49
N LEU A 217 -16.83 -5.65 14.39
CA LEU A 217 -17.31 -5.58 13.01
C LEU A 217 -17.61 -6.95 12.38
N GLU A 218 -17.50 -8.03 13.16
CA GLU A 218 -17.72 -9.42 12.72
C GLU A 218 -16.81 -9.83 11.55
N ILE A 219 -15.65 -9.18 11.42
CA ILE A 219 -14.61 -9.53 10.44
C ILE A 219 -13.81 -10.72 10.95
N VAL A 220 -13.68 -10.94 12.25
CA VAL A 220 -13.02 -12.14 12.79
C VAL A 220 -13.84 -12.69 13.95
N PRO A 221 -13.81 -14.01 14.20
CA PRO A 221 -14.43 -14.55 15.42
C PRO A 221 -13.74 -13.96 16.65
N PRO A 222 -14.44 -13.76 17.77
CA PRO A 222 -13.82 -13.32 19.01
C PRO A 222 -12.73 -14.31 19.46
N LYS A 223 -11.69 -13.82 20.14
CA LYS A 223 -10.72 -14.70 20.82
C LYS A 223 -11.49 -15.60 21.79
N GLU A 224 -11.34 -16.92 21.65
CA GLU A 224 -11.91 -17.85 22.63
C GLU A 224 -11.19 -17.64 23.96
N ASP A 225 -11.89 -17.07 24.94
CA ASP A 225 -11.42 -16.99 26.32
C ASP A 225 -11.28 -18.42 26.85
N HIS A 226 -10.06 -18.94 26.82
CA HIS A 226 -9.72 -20.12 27.59
C HIS A 226 -9.66 -19.68 29.06
N SER A 227 -10.79 -19.80 29.76
CA SER A 227 -10.90 -19.64 31.22
C SER A 227 -9.97 -20.58 31.97
#